data_AF-M5BKS2-F1
#
_entry.id   AF-M5BKS2-F1
#
_cell.length_a   1.000
_cell.length_b   1.000
_cell.length_c   1.000
_cell.angle_alpha   90.00
_cell.angle_beta   90.00
_cell.angle_gamma   90.00
#
_symmetry.space_group_name_H-M   'P 1'
#
loop_
_entity.id
_entity.type
_entity.pdbx_description
1 polymer ?
#
loop_
_entity_poly.entity_id
_entity_poly.type
_entity_poly.pdbx_seq_one_letter_code
_entity_poly.pdbx_strand_id
1 'polypeptide(L)'
;MLTRRVEIMYSKFGVEDFDFGYYNKTNYSGLETHIVNSYTNALLQALHHVHSVRRVAQSHITTPCQTEHCLLCEFGFLTRMLEDAKGVNCQASNFCKTIPKIQQAGALGVVDYQAEGLKRDYGAIIQVFNRFFLEEMSARSDVPDGNPWLTKIDETEVTTNGASKSTVTQLMGIDAQSIVVCSACGATTEKDTLSHVVDLTFLRKPQLNVTFSSLLSASILRETTHRSVCQSCKQPATFHTQRIVPGTALPPVLAVNTAILTDDAGNIWRTKGQNFLTPEVTVTCGRDGNEAVDYELRSMVVEVKNETHAPHLVTLAKIPEDGWYLFNDFVVQSVTESEALSFVGAWKTPCVLYFERKDNESTLDFSTLPMKMDPAILCNIDNISWRMNKSKLVHEPLTVEELPTPGTLVAIDAEFVSLQKEENEMRSDGTKKVIRPSQLCLARVSVLREDGKAFIDDYIHTSDTIVDYLTEFSGIKREQTTRANDGLD
;
A
#
# COMPACT_ATOMS: atom_id res chain seq x y z
N MET A 1 -12.54 -9.94 22.08
CA MET A 1 -12.18 -8.55 22.44
C MET A 1 -11.18 -7.97 21.44
N LEU A 2 -10.17 -8.74 21.02
CA LEU A 2 -9.04 -8.33 20.17
C LEU A 2 -9.43 -7.67 18.83
N THR A 3 -10.51 -8.15 18.20
CA THR A 3 -10.97 -7.69 16.87
C THR A 3 -12.20 -6.79 16.94
N ARG A 4 -12.48 -6.18 18.10
CA ARG A 4 -13.53 -5.16 18.17
C ARG A 4 -12.97 -3.86 17.60
N ARG A 5 -13.80 -3.15 16.83
CA ARG A 5 -13.48 -1.81 16.36
C ARG A 5 -13.24 -0.91 17.58
N VAL A 6 -12.10 -0.23 17.61
CA VAL A 6 -11.75 0.74 18.65
C VAL A 6 -11.75 2.12 18.01
N GLU A 7 -12.57 3.02 18.53
CA GLU A 7 -12.64 4.41 18.06
C GLU A 7 -11.82 5.31 18.98
N ILE A 8 -11.04 6.23 18.40
CA ILE A 8 -10.37 7.27 19.17
C ILE A 8 -11.45 8.23 19.66
N MET A 9 -11.56 8.35 20.98
CA MET A 9 -12.51 9.23 21.64
C MET A 9 -11.81 10.55 21.96
N TYR A 10 -12.16 11.61 21.23
CA TYR A 10 -11.58 12.93 21.43
C TYR A 10 -12.03 13.55 22.75
N SER A 11 -11.08 14.11 23.49
CA SER A 11 -11.36 14.97 24.64
C SER A 11 -11.61 16.42 24.19
N LYS A 12 -11.80 17.33 25.15
CA LYS A 12 -11.82 18.78 24.90
C LYS A 12 -10.50 19.30 24.28
N PHE A 13 -9.39 18.57 24.45
CA PHE A 13 -8.06 18.91 23.95
C PHE A 13 -7.66 18.09 22.70
N GLY A 14 -8.59 17.34 22.10
CA GLY A 14 -8.34 16.61 20.86
C GLY A 14 -7.76 15.21 21.06
N VAL A 15 -6.85 14.80 20.16
CA VAL A 15 -6.18 13.47 20.18
C VAL A 15 -5.10 13.40 21.26
N GLU A 16 -4.55 14.54 21.68
CA GLU A 16 -3.38 14.61 22.58
C GLU A 16 -3.62 13.95 23.94
N ASP A 17 -4.87 13.88 24.39
CA ASP A 17 -5.26 13.20 25.64
C ASP A 17 -5.51 11.69 25.47
N PHE A 18 -5.48 11.15 24.25
CA PHE A 18 -5.78 9.75 24.01
C PHE A 18 -4.56 8.87 24.30
N ASP A 19 -4.68 7.98 25.28
CA ASP A 19 -3.61 7.07 25.68
C ASP A 19 -3.47 5.88 24.71
N PHE A 20 -2.66 6.05 23.66
CA PHE A 20 -2.31 4.98 22.74
C PHE A 20 -1.51 3.86 23.41
N GLY A 21 -0.71 4.17 24.44
CA GLY A 21 0.12 3.20 25.17
C GLY A 21 -0.70 2.18 25.97
N TYR A 22 -1.95 2.51 26.30
CA TYR A 22 -2.91 1.55 26.85
C TYR A 22 -3.23 0.43 25.84
N TYR A 23 -3.37 0.77 24.56
CA TYR A 23 -3.81 -0.15 23.50
C TYR A 23 -2.66 -0.90 22.82
N ASN A 24 -1.46 -0.34 22.82
CA ASN A 24 -0.26 -0.94 22.25
C ASN A 24 0.88 -0.95 23.26
N LYS A 25 1.31 -2.16 23.63
CA LYS A 25 2.47 -2.41 24.52
C LYS A 25 3.63 -3.05 23.79
N THR A 26 3.52 -3.18 22.47
CA THR A 26 4.53 -3.80 21.60
C THR A 26 5.48 -2.75 21.05
N ASN A 27 6.58 -3.19 20.45
CA ASN A 27 7.51 -2.30 19.75
C ASN A 27 7.06 -1.97 18.31
N TYR A 28 5.89 -2.47 17.89
CA TYR A 28 5.37 -2.31 16.54
C TYR A 28 4.30 -1.24 16.52
N SER A 29 4.48 -0.24 15.67
CA SER A 29 3.61 0.92 15.59
C SER A 29 2.31 0.61 14.84
N GLY A 30 1.19 1.06 15.41
CA GLY A 30 -0.13 1.02 14.77
C GLY A 30 -0.46 2.32 14.04
N LEU A 31 -1.56 2.33 13.28
CA LEU A 31 -2.01 3.48 12.49
C LEU A 31 -3.30 4.10 13.03
N GLU A 32 -3.42 5.43 12.98
CA GLU A 32 -4.63 6.14 13.39
C GLU A 32 -5.79 6.03 12.36
N THR A 33 -7.04 6.17 12.83
CA THR A 33 -8.25 5.86 12.05
C THR A 33 -9.05 7.05 11.54
N HIS A 34 -8.94 8.22 12.16
CA HIS A 34 -9.72 9.40 11.81
C HIS A 34 -9.14 10.18 10.63
N ILE A 35 -8.81 9.44 9.58
CA ILE A 35 -8.22 9.93 8.34
C ILE A 35 -9.10 9.41 7.20
N VAL A 36 -9.40 10.25 6.21
CA VAL A 36 -10.13 9.81 5.01
C VAL A 36 -9.36 8.68 4.34
N ASN A 37 -10.02 7.64 3.83
CA ASN A 37 -9.37 6.44 3.28
C ASN A 37 -8.54 5.59 4.29
N SER A 38 -8.72 5.77 5.61
CA SER A 38 -8.04 4.95 6.63
C SER A 38 -8.34 3.45 6.56
N TYR A 39 -9.37 3.03 5.81
CA TYR A 39 -9.58 1.61 5.49
C TYR A 39 -8.35 0.95 4.83
N THR A 40 -7.49 1.75 4.18
CA THR A 40 -6.23 1.28 3.58
C THR A 40 -5.15 0.92 4.59
N ASN A 41 -5.26 1.37 5.85
CA ASN A 41 -4.30 1.10 6.92
C ASN A 41 -3.94 -0.39 7.03
N ALA A 42 -4.93 -1.27 6.89
CA ALA A 42 -4.70 -2.71 6.96
C ALA A 42 -3.78 -3.23 5.84
N LEU A 43 -3.96 -2.72 4.62
CA LEU A 43 -3.06 -3.11 3.51
C LEU A 43 -1.66 -2.52 3.69
N LEU A 44 -1.56 -1.28 4.18
CA LEU A 44 -0.29 -0.62 4.43
C LEU A 44 0.53 -1.36 5.50
N GLN A 45 -0.12 -1.77 6.59
CA GLN A 45 0.50 -2.63 7.60
C GLN A 45 0.90 -3.99 7.02
N ALA A 46 0.06 -4.62 6.20
CA ALA A 46 0.37 -5.90 5.58
C ALA A 46 1.64 -5.82 4.70
N LEU A 47 1.74 -4.80 3.86
CA LEU A 47 2.90 -4.57 2.98
C LEU A 47 4.15 -4.12 3.75
N HIS A 48 3.99 -3.33 4.81
CA HIS A 48 5.12 -2.90 5.67
C HIS A 48 5.87 -4.10 6.27
N HIS A 49 5.15 -5.17 6.61
CA HIS A 49 5.73 -6.39 7.16
C HIS A 49 6.26 -7.37 6.10
N VAL A 50 6.16 -7.06 4.81
CA VAL A 50 6.87 -7.77 3.74
C VAL A 50 8.21 -7.06 3.53
N HIS A 51 9.30 -7.70 3.94
CA HIS A 51 10.62 -7.05 4.05
C HIS A 51 11.09 -6.47 2.72
N SER A 52 11.03 -7.26 1.64
CA SER A 52 11.49 -6.87 0.32
C SER A 52 10.72 -5.67 -0.25
N VAL A 53 9.40 -5.64 -0.07
CA VAL A 53 8.54 -4.54 -0.49
C VAL A 53 8.85 -3.26 0.29
N ARG A 54 9.01 -3.38 1.60
CA ARG A 54 9.45 -2.28 2.47
C ARG A 54 10.79 -1.71 2.02
N ARG A 55 11.78 -2.56 1.70
CA ARG A 55 13.12 -2.13 1.24
C ARG A 55 13.05 -1.35 -0.06
N VAL A 56 12.24 -1.78 -1.03
CA VAL A 56 12.03 -1.04 -2.28
C VAL A 56 11.38 0.33 -2.04
N ALA A 57 10.35 0.39 -1.19
CA ALA A 57 9.70 1.67 -0.86
C ALA A 57 10.66 2.64 -0.15
N GLN A 58 11.46 2.14 0.79
CA GLN A 58 12.50 2.92 1.46
C GLN A 58 13.60 3.39 0.52
N SER A 59 13.97 2.56 -0.45
CA SER A 59 14.96 2.96 -1.46
C SER A 59 14.44 4.10 -2.33
N HIS A 60 13.17 4.04 -2.75
CA HIS A 60 12.55 5.05 -3.60
C HIS A 60 12.60 6.46 -2.97
N ILE A 61 12.36 6.58 -1.66
CA ILE A 61 12.41 7.89 -0.95
C ILE A 61 13.83 8.45 -0.77
N THR A 62 14.88 7.68 -1.09
CA THR A 62 16.27 8.18 -1.10
C THR A 62 16.69 8.75 -2.45
N THR A 63 15.81 8.63 -3.46
CA THR A 63 16.03 9.15 -4.81
C THR A 63 15.04 10.26 -5.13
N PRO A 64 15.43 11.28 -5.93
CA PRO A 64 14.56 12.40 -6.25
C PRO A 64 13.42 11.99 -7.20
N CYS A 65 12.25 11.69 -6.63
CA CYS A 65 11.05 11.36 -7.39
C CYS A 65 10.37 12.62 -7.95
N GLN A 66 10.12 12.66 -9.25
CA GLN A 66 9.49 13.80 -9.93
C GLN A 66 7.96 13.71 -9.99
N THR A 67 7.37 12.65 -9.44
CA THR A 67 5.91 12.45 -9.45
C THR A 67 5.27 13.14 -8.26
N GLU A 68 4.46 14.18 -8.51
CA GLU A 68 3.79 15.00 -7.48
C GLU A 68 2.89 14.20 -6.51
N HIS A 69 2.22 13.16 -7.00
CA HIS A 69 1.29 12.32 -6.22
C HIS A 69 1.73 10.85 -6.23
N CYS A 70 2.97 10.61 -5.78
CA CYS A 70 3.57 9.27 -5.80
C CYS A 70 3.19 8.45 -4.56
N LEU A 71 2.27 7.48 -4.70
CA LEU A 71 1.93 6.57 -3.59
C LEU A 71 3.13 5.74 -3.09
N LEU A 72 4.12 5.46 -3.95
CA LEU A 72 5.32 4.74 -3.53
C LEU A 72 6.20 5.59 -2.61
N CYS A 73 6.32 6.90 -2.86
CA CYS A 73 6.99 7.83 -1.93
C CYS A 73 6.27 7.88 -0.60
N GLU A 74 4.95 8.11 -0.62
CA GLU A 74 4.15 8.20 0.61
C GLU A 74 4.20 6.91 1.44
N PHE A 75 4.18 5.75 0.78
CA PHE A 75 4.34 4.47 1.44
C PHE A 75 5.76 4.26 1.99
N GLY A 76 6.80 4.74 1.28
CA GLY A 76 8.17 4.74 1.76
C GLY A 76 8.36 5.59 3.01
N PHE A 77 7.84 6.82 3.03
CA PHE A 77 7.86 7.71 4.21
C PHE A 77 7.10 7.09 5.39
N LEU A 78 5.90 6.55 5.13
CA LEU A 78 5.10 5.85 6.15
C LEU A 78 5.86 4.66 6.73
N THR A 79 6.47 3.86 5.87
CA THR A 79 7.22 2.67 6.28
C THR A 79 8.45 3.03 7.11
N ARG A 80 9.15 4.12 6.78
CA ARG A 80 10.26 4.63 7.58
C ARG A 80 9.78 5.12 8.95
N MET A 81 8.68 5.87 8.97
CA MET A 81 8.06 6.35 10.20
C MET A 81 7.64 5.19 11.13
N LEU A 82 7.05 4.12 10.58
CA LEU A 82 6.67 2.93 11.35
C LEU A 82 7.89 2.20 11.96
N GLU A 83 9.03 2.14 11.27
CA GLU A 83 10.27 1.57 11.84
C GLU A 83 10.85 2.43 12.95
N ASP A 84 10.88 3.75 12.76
CA ASP A 84 11.54 4.69 13.67
C ASP A 84 10.69 4.95 14.94
N ALA A 85 9.36 4.79 14.86
CA ALA A 85 8.41 5.09 15.94
C ALA A 85 8.38 4.07 17.10
N LYS A 86 8.87 2.84 16.89
CA LYS A 86 9.09 1.83 17.96
C LYS A 86 7.89 1.63 18.91
N GLY A 87 6.68 1.51 18.37
CA GLY A 87 5.45 1.26 19.13
C GLY A 87 4.57 2.49 19.30
N VAL A 88 5.10 3.70 19.09
CA VAL A 88 4.30 4.93 19.04
C VAL A 88 3.41 4.91 17.80
N ASN A 89 2.16 5.35 17.92
CA ASN A 89 1.22 5.43 16.81
C ASN A 89 1.73 6.35 15.68
N CYS A 90 1.33 6.03 14.46
CA CYS A 90 1.66 6.82 13.28
C CYS A 90 0.41 7.19 12.49
N GLN A 91 0.52 8.20 11.63
CA GLN A 91 -0.56 8.64 10.75
C GLN A 91 -0.20 8.41 9.28
N ALA A 92 -1.05 7.70 8.54
CA ALA A 92 -0.93 7.57 7.10
C ALA A 92 -1.59 8.74 6.34
N SER A 93 -1.67 9.93 6.94
CA SER A 93 -2.48 11.05 6.45
C SER A 93 -2.04 11.55 5.07
N ASN A 94 -0.74 11.68 4.82
CA ASN A 94 -0.22 12.08 3.51
C ASN A 94 -0.52 11.03 2.43
N PHE A 95 -0.27 9.75 2.71
CA PHE A 95 -0.64 8.65 1.82
C PHE A 95 -2.13 8.67 1.47
N CYS A 96 -2.98 8.75 2.49
CA CYS A 96 -4.43 8.73 2.35
C CYS A 96 -4.99 9.94 1.56
N LYS A 97 -4.38 11.12 1.72
CA LYS A 97 -4.72 12.34 0.97
C LYS A 97 -4.26 12.30 -0.49
N THR A 98 -3.27 11.48 -0.81
CA THR A 98 -2.76 11.31 -2.18
C THR A 98 -3.67 10.43 -3.04
N ILE A 99 -4.37 9.44 -2.45
CA ILE A 99 -5.25 8.50 -3.20
C ILE A 99 -6.29 9.24 -4.07
N PRO A 100 -7.09 10.20 -3.56
CA PRO A 100 -8.11 10.87 -4.37
C PRO A 100 -7.54 11.75 -5.49
N LYS A 101 -6.24 12.11 -5.41
CA LYS A 101 -5.55 12.96 -6.41
C LYS A 101 -5.14 12.18 -7.65
N ILE A 102 -5.22 10.84 -7.60
CA ILE A 102 -4.92 9.97 -8.74
C ILE A 102 -6.22 9.69 -9.49
N GLN A 103 -6.30 10.13 -10.75
CA GLN A 103 -7.50 10.05 -11.58
C GLN A 103 -8.12 8.64 -11.64
N GLN A 104 -7.28 7.61 -11.73
CA GLN A 104 -7.72 6.21 -11.82
C GLN A 104 -8.36 5.70 -10.53
N ALA A 105 -7.96 6.22 -9.35
CA ALA A 105 -8.48 5.78 -8.07
C ALA A 105 -9.99 6.05 -7.93
N GLY A 106 -10.44 7.22 -8.41
CA GLY A 106 -11.85 7.58 -8.43
C GLY A 106 -12.67 6.64 -9.33
N ALA A 107 -12.16 6.33 -10.52
CA ALA A 107 -12.84 5.46 -11.49
C ALA A 107 -12.96 4.00 -11.01
N LEU A 108 -12.00 3.53 -10.22
CA LEU A 108 -12.01 2.19 -9.63
C LEU A 108 -12.88 2.07 -8.37
N GLY A 109 -13.43 3.18 -7.88
CA GLY A 109 -14.27 3.19 -6.68
C GLY A 109 -13.51 2.96 -5.37
N VAL A 110 -12.18 3.09 -5.39
CA VAL A 110 -11.33 2.88 -4.20
C VAL A 110 -11.25 4.13 -3.31
N VAL A 111 -11.76 5.28 -3.74
CA VAL A 111 -11.81 6.47 -2.90
C VAL A 111 -13.02 6.40 -1.95
N ASP A 112 -12.76 6.51 -0.65
CA ASP A 112 -13.78 6.62 0.38
C ASP A 112 -14.17 8.08 0.64
N TYR A 113 -15.21 8.53 -0.05
CA TYR A 113 -15.80 9.85 0.13
C TYR A 113 -16.64 9.99 1.41
N GLN A 114 -16.69 8.97 2.28
CA GLN A 114 -17.45 8.98 3.54
C GLN A 114 -18.93 9.38 3.37
N ALA A 115 -19.56 8.97 2.26
CA ALA A 115 -20.97 9.28 2.00
C ALA A 115 -21.86 8.63 3.08
N GLU A 116 -22.64 9.44 3.79
CA GLU A 116 -23.52 8.96 4.86
C GLU A 116 -24.49 7.89 4.36
N GLY A 117 -24.62 6.79 5.12
CA GLY A 117 -25.65 5.76 4.92
C GLY A 117 -25.30 4.61 3.94
N LEU A 118 -24.22 4.70 3.16
CA LEU A 118 -23.79 3.57 2.32
C LEU A 118 -22.90 2.59 3.10
N LYS A 119 -23.40 1.38 3.34
CA LYS A 119 -22.57 0.25 3.76
C LYS A 119 -21.62 -0.10 2.62
N ARG A 120 -20.35 0.28 2.76
CA ARG A 120 -19.28 -0.12 1.84
C ARG A 120 -18.76 -1.51 2.19
N ASP A 121 -18.55 -2.32 1.16
CA ASP A 121 -17.89 -3.62 1.28
C ASP A 121 -16.37 -3.39 1.25
N TYR A 122 -15.80 -3.09 2.42
CA TYR A 122 -14.36 -2.85 2.54
C TYR A 122 -13.53 -4.09 2.19
N GLY A 123 -14.07 -5.31 2.38
CA GLY A 123 -13.42 -6.54 1.95
C GLY A 123 -13.26 -6.65 0.43
N ALA A 124 -14.25 -6.19 -0.34
CA ALA A 124 -14.14 -6.09 -1.79
C ALA A 124 -13.27 -4.90 -2.23
N ILE A 125 -13.48 -3.72 -1.64
CA ILE A 125 -12.75 -2.49 -2.00
C ILE A 125 -11.24 -2.67 -1.77
N ILE A 126 -10.81 -3.30 -0.67
CA ILE A 126 -9.38 -3.46 -0.38
C ILE A 126 -8.67 -4.38 -1.38
N GLN A 127 -9.36 -5.35 -1.96
CA GLN A 127 -8.81 -6.22 -3.00
C GLN A 127 -8.64 -5.50 -4.34
N VAL A 128 -9.58 -4.59 -4.68
CA VAL A 128 -9.43 -3.67 -5.83
C VAL A 128 -8.29 -2.70 -5.57
N PHE A 129 -8.23 -2.13 -4.36
CA PHE A 129 -7.16 -1.21 -3.95
C PHE A 129 -5.80 -1.88 -3.96
N ASN A 130 -5.67 -3.15 -3.53
CA ASN A 130 -4.42 -3.90 -3.61
C ASN A 130 -3.88 -3.98 -5.05
N ARG A 131 -4.73 -4.33 -6.01
CA ARG A 131 -4.35 -4.35 -7.43
C ARG A 131 -3.92 -2.96 -7.92
N PHE A 132 -4.75 -1.95 -7.69
CA PHE A 132 -4.45 -0.57 -8.06
C PHE A 132 -3.13 -0.08 -7.47
N PHE A 133 -2.90 -0.33 -6.18
CA PHE A 133 -1.73 0.16 -5.49
C PHE A 133 -0.45 -0.51 -5.98
N LEU A 134 -0.45 -1.82 -6.21
CA LEU A 134 0.72 -2.52 -6.76
C LEU A 134 1.01 -2.12 -8.21
N GLU A 135 -0.02 -1.85 -9.02
CA GLU A 135 0.14 -1.32 -10.38
C GLU A 135 0.76 0.10 -10.35
N GLU A 136 0.29 0.98 -9.45
CA GLU A 136 0.88 2.30 -9.25
C GLU A 136 2.34 2.19 -8.76
N MET A 137 2.62 1.39 -7.72
CA MET A 137 3.99 1.18 -7.23
C MET A 137 4.90 0.66 -8.34
N SER A 138 4.41 -0.28 -9.16
CA SER A 138 5.14 -0.79 -10.32
C SER A 138 5.47 0.30 -11.32
N ALA A 139 4.49 1.13 -11.69
CA ALA A 139 4.69 2.22 -12.64
C ALA A 139 5.64 3.30 -12.11
N ARG A 140 5.62 3.60 -10.81
CA ARG A 140 6.49 4.63 -10.19
C ARG A 140 7.90 4.15 -9.86
N SER A 141 8.08 2.84 -9.72
CA SER A 141 9.39 2.24 -9.47
C SER A 141 10.22 2.01 -10.74
N ASP A 142 9.68 2.36 -11.90
CA ASP A 142 10.35 2.25 -13.19
C ASP A 142 11.17 3.51 -13.49
N VAL A 143 12.48 3.35 -13.65
CA VAL A 143 13.41 4.45 -13.93
C VAL A 143 13.88 4.37 -15.39
N PRO A 144 13.77 5.46 -16.18
CA PRO A 144 14.14 5.47 -17.61
C PRO A 144 15.59 5.07 -17.90
N ASP A 145 16.52 5.37 -16.98
CA ASP A 145 17.96 5.06 -17.12
C ASP A 145 18.31 3.60 -16.76
N GLY A 146 17.30 2.79 -16.42
CA GLY A 146 17.43 1.37 -16.09
C GLY A 146 17.27 1.09 -14.59
N ASN A 147 16.51 0.05 -14.29
CA ASN A 147 16.25 -0.37 -12.91
C ASN A 147 17.35 -1.29 -12.37
N PRO A 148 17.71 -1.19 -11.08
CA PRO A 148 18.63 -2.13 -10.45
C PRO A 148 18.01 -3.54 -10.45
N TRP A 149 18.84 -4.56 -10.64
CA TRP A 149 18.42 -5.96 -10.54
C TRP A 149 18.37 -6.37 -9.07
N LEU A 150 17.19 -6.83 -8.64
CA LEU A 150 16.96 -7.33 -7.29
C LEU A 150 17.11 -8.84 -7.19
N THR A 151 16.95 -9.56 -8.30
CA THR A 151 17.23 -10.99 -8.37
C THR A 151 18.67 -11.18 -8.83
N LYS A 152 19.40 -12.10 -8.19
CA LYS A 152 20.74 -12.51 -8.63
C LYS A 152 20.61 -13.19 -10.00
N ILE A 153 21.13 -12.54 -11.02
CA ILE A 153 21.14 -13.05 -12.40
C ILE A 153 22.56 -13.54 -12.70
N ASP A 154 22.67 -14.67 -13.40
CA ASP A 154 23.96 -15.12 -13.94
C ASP A 154 24.50 -14.08 -14.92
N GLU A 155 25.74 -13.64 -14.74
CA GLU A 155 26.38 -12.52 -15.49
C GLU A 155 26.25 -12.64 -17.02
N THR A 156 26.06 -13.85 -17.54
CA THR A 156 25.84 -14.14 -18.96
C THR A 156 24.51 -13.63 -19.52
N GLU A 157 23.42 -13.60 -18.75
CA GLU A 157 22.09 -13.17 -19.23
C GLU A 157 21.89 -11.65 -19.27
N VAL A 158 22.69 -10.91 -18.48
CA VAL A 158 22.64 -9.43 -18.39
C VAL A 158 23.03 -8.77 -19.72
N THR A 159 23.88 -9.43 -20.52
CA THR A 159 24.38 -8.88 -21.79
C THR A 159 23.40 -8.96 -22.96
N THR A 160 22.34 -9.78 -22.85
CA THR A 160 21.40 -10.07 -23.95
C THR A 160 20.03 -9.39 -23.83
N ASN A 161 19.59 -9.02 -22.61
CA ASN A 161 18.27 -8.45 -22.39
C ASN A 161 18.36 -6.96 -21.98
N GLY A 162 17.97 -6.09 -22.91
CA GLY A 162 17.83 -4.65 -22.68
C GLY A 162 16.67 -4.33 -21.73
N ALA A 163 16.89 -3.30 -20.90
CA ALA A 163 16.00 -2.73 -19.88
C ALA A 163 15.50 -3.70 -18.80
N SER A 164 16.04 -3.52 -17.58
CA SER A 164 15.54 -4.18 -16.37
C SER A 164 14.12 -3.69 -16.05
N LYS A 165 13.23 -4.61 -15.66
CA LYS A 165 11.86 -4.30 -15.20
C LYS A 165 11.89 -3.44 -13.94
N SER A 166 10.80 -2.74 -13.67
CA SER A 166 10.68 -1.97 -12.42
C SER A 166 10.92 -2.85 -11.20
N THR A 167 11.51 -2.29 -10.15
CA THR A 167 11.92 -3.05 -8.95
C THR A 167 10.73 -3.76 -8.29
N VAL A 168 9.54 -3.14 -8.30
CA VAL A 168 8.30 -3.75 -7.82
C VAL A 168 7.84 -4.90 -8.73
N THR A 169 8.01 -4.76 -10.06
CA THR A 169 7.71 -5.85 -11.00
C THR A 169 8.66 -7.03 -10.81
N GLN A 170 9.93 -6.80 -10.54
CA GLN A 170 10.87 -7.89 -10.23
C GLN A 170 10.47 -8.63 -8.95
N LEU A 171 9.93 -7.94 -7.94
CA LEU A 171 9.51 -8.55 -6.68
C LEU A 171 8.15 -9.26 -6.74
N MET A 172 7.18 -8.73 -7.49
CA MET A 172 5.78 -9.13 -7.39
C MET A 172 5.12 -9.45 -8.73
N GLY A 173 5.80 -9.18 -9.85
CA GLY A 173 5.30 -9.43 -11.19
C GLY A 173 5.34 -10.90 -11.56
N ILE A 174 4.24 -11.39 -12.14
CA ILE A 174 4.13 -12.75 -12.70
C ILE A 174 4.10 -12.64 -14.21
N ASP A 175 5.22 -12.96 -14.85
CA ASP A 175 5.30 -13.11 -16.29
C ASP A 175 4.72 -14.46 -16.70
N ALA A 176 3.77 -14.42 -17.61
CA ALA A 176 3.05 -15.62 -18.01
C ALA A 176 2.71 -15.59 -19.49
N GLN A 177 2.76 -16.76 -20.11
CA GLN A 177 2.34 -16.94 -21.48
C GLN A 177 0.90 -17.45 -21.51
N SER A 178 -0.01 -16.67 -22.09
CA SER A 178 -1.40 -17.07 -22.30
C SER A 178 -1.54 -17.74 -23.66
N ILE A 179 -1.91 -19.01 -23.67
CA ILE A 179 -2.12 -19.82 -24.86
C ILE A 179 -3.62 -20.00 -25.08
N VAL A 180 -4.13 -19.53 -26.21
CA VAL A 180 -5.53 -19.63 -26.61
C VAL A 180 -5.66 -20.59 -27.78
N VAL A 181 -6.39 -21.70 -27.59
CA VAL A 181 -6.59 -22.76 -28.58
C VAL A 181 -8.05 -22.84 -29.01
N CYS A 182 -8.29 -22.79 -30.32
CA CYS A 182 -9.61 -23.01 -30.93
C CYS A 182 -9.98 -24.50 -30.88
N SER A 183 -11.10 -24.85 -30.25
CA SER A 183 -11.57 -26.23 -30.15
C SER A 183 -11.99 -26.85 -31.50
N ALA A 184 -12.29 -26.03 -32.51
CA ALA A 184 -12.82 -26.48 -33.79
C ALA A 184 -11.72 -26.76 -34.84
N CYS A 185 -10.66 -25.95 -34.89
CA CYS A 185 -9.61 -26.08 -35.90
C CYS A 185 -8.18 -26.19 -35.33
N GLY A 186 -8.00 -26.11 -34.01
CA GLY A 186 -6.69 -26.18 -33.37
C GLY A 186 -5.81 -24.94 -33.53
N ALA A 187 -6.32 -23.87 -34.15
CA ALA A 187 -5.59 -22.61 -34.25
C ALA A 187 -5.21 -22.09 -32.86
N THR A 188 -3.93 -21.78 -32.68
CA THR A 188 -3.35 -21.37 -31.40
C THR A 188 -2.85 -19.93 -31.48
N THR A 189 -3.06 -19.15 -30.43
CA THR A 189 -2.53 -17.79 -30.28
C THR A 189 -1.84 -17.68 -28.93
N GLU A 190 -0.62 -17.14 -28.93
CA GLU A 190 0.18 -16.95 -27.73
C GLU A 190 0.31 -15.45 -27.45
N LYS A 191 0.17 -15.06 -26.18
CA LYS A 191 0.31 -13.68 -25.73
C LYS A 191 0.99 -13.63 -24.36
N ASP A 192 2.05 -12.83 -24.25
CA ASP A 192 2.67 -12.56 -22.97
C ASP A 192 1.80 -11.64 -22.11
N THR A 193 1.73 -11.95 -20.83
CA THR A 193 0.90 -11.26 -19.84
C THR A 193 1.70 -11.04 -18.56
N LEU A 194 1.58 -9.84 -18.01
CA LEU A 194 2.16 -9.46 -16.72
C LEU A 194 1.03 -9.17 -15.74
N SER A 195 1.13 -9.68 -14.52
CA SER A 195 0.19 -9.38 -13.44
C SER A 195 0.91 -9.32 -12.09
N HIS A 196 0.57 -8.37 -11.24
CA HIS A 196 1.12 -8.27 -9.88
C HIS A 196 0.25 -8.95 -8.81
N VAL A 197 -0.99 -9.32 -9.13
CA VAL A 197 -1.96 -9.92 -8.19
C VAL A 197 -2.67 -11.11 -8.81
N VAL A 198 -2.72 -12.21 -8.08
CA VAL A 198 -3.53 -13.41 -8.38
C VAL A 198 -4.86 -13.32 -7.65
N ASP A 199 -5.98 -13.43 -8.37
CA ASP A 199 -7.28 -13.63 -7.74
C ASP A 199 -7.56 -15.13 -7.63
N LEU A 200 -7.94 -15.61 -6.43
CA LEU A 200 -8.34 -17.01 -6.27
C LEU A 200 -9.61 -17.31 -7.09
N THR A 201 -9.58 -18.41 -7.81
CA THR A 201 -10.69 -18.85 -8.66
C THR A 201 -11.32 -20.12 -8.10
N PHE A 202 -12.47 -19.99 -7.45
CA PHE A 202 -13.21 -21.12 -6.89
C PHE A 202 -14.00 -21.86 -7.99
N LEU A 203 -13.83 -23.18 -8.07
CA LEU A 203 -14.59 -24.01 -9.01
C LEU A 203 -16.07 -24.09 -8.61
N ARG A 204 -16.97 -24.04 -9.60
CA ARG A 204 -18.44 -24.09 -9.37
C ARG A 204 -18.95 -25.40 -8.77
N LYS A 205 -18.15 -26.48 -8.82
CA LYS A 205 -18.44 -27.73 -8.12
C LYS A 205 -17.29 -28.01 -7.16
N PRO A 206 -17.54 -28.09 -5.85
CA PRO A 206 -16.49 -28.43 -4.90
C PRO A 206 -16.01 -29.85 -5.21
N GLN A 207 -14.74 -29.97 -5.59
CA GLN A 207 -14.08 -31.27 -5.58
C GLN A 207 -13.91 -31.69 -4.10
N LEU A 208 -14.09 -32.98 -3.79
CA LEU A 208 -13.72 -33.46 -2.46
C LEU A 208 -12.20 -33.25 -2.27
N ASN A 209 -11.81 -32.67 -1.13
CA ASN A 209 -10.41 -32.47 -0.69
C ASN A 209 -9.61 -31.37 -1.41
N VAL A 210 -10.24 -30.23 -1.77
CA VAL A 210 -9.48 -29.05 -2.20
C VAL A 210 -8.58 -28.55 -1.06
N THR A 211 -7.29 -28.44 -1.32
CA THR A 211 -6.31 -27.79 -0.43
C THR A 211 -6.04 -26.37 -0.91
N PHE A 212 -5.58 -25.49 -0.02
CA PHE A 212 -5.20 -24.13 -0.41
C PHE A 212 -4.10 -24.12 -1.50
N SER A 213 -3.11 -25.01 -1.39
CA SER A 213 -2.06 -25.20 -2.41
C SER A 213 -2.63 -25.53 -3.80
N SER A 214 -3.57 -26.48 -3.88
CA SER A 214 -4.19 -26.85 -5.15
C SER A 214 -5.04 -25.71 -5.74
N LEU A 215 -5.75 -24.97 -4.89
CA LEU A 215 -6.55 -23.82 -5.30
C LEU A 215 -5.67 -22.67 -5.82
N LEU A 216 -4.59 -22.36 -5.11
CA LEU A 216 -3.66 -21.31 -5.49
C LEU A 216 -2.96 -21.63 -6.81
N SER A 217 -2.45 -22.86 -6.95
CA SER A 217 -1.80 -23.33 -8.18
C SER A 217 -2.75 -23.25 -9.39
N ALA A 218 -3.99 -23.72 -9.23
CA ALA A 218 -5.01 -23.59 -10.28
C ALA A 218 -5.37 -22.13 -10.61
N SER A 219 -5.35 -21.25 -9.62
CA SER A 219 -5.64 -19.81 -9.81
C SER A 219 -4.51 -19.07 -10.56
N ILE A 220 -3.26 -19.52 -10.40
CA ILE A 220 -2.10 -19.00 -11.14
C ILE A 220 -2.15 -19.43 -12.61
N LEU A 221 -2.39 -20.74 -12.86
CA LEU A 221 -2.44 -21.31 -14.21
C LEU A 221 -3.73 -20.96 -14.99
N ARG A 222 -4.77 -20.52 -14.26
CA ARG A 222 -6.03 -19.95 -14.74
C ARG A 222 -6.50 -20.50 -16.08
N GLU A 223 -7.23 -21.62 -16.04
CA GLU A 223 -7.89 -22.17 -17.21
C GLU A 223 -9.28 -21.56 -17.41
N THR A 224 -9.52 -21.01 -18.59
CA THR A 224 -10.82 -20.42 -18.93
C THR A 224 -11.29 -20.85 -20.32
N THR A 225 -12.60 -20.86 -20.51
CA THR A 225 -13.21 -21.13 -21.80
C THR A 225 -14.17 -20.02 -22.18
N HIS A 226 -14.11 -19.55 -23.42
CA HIS A 226 -15.07 -18.57 -23.94
C HIS A 226 -15.55 -18.98 -25.34
N ARG A 227 -16.70 -18.47 -25.76
CA ARG A 227 -17.26 -18.71 -27.10
C ARG A 227 -17.14 -17.44 -27.93
N SER A 228 -16.58 -17.56 -29.12
CA SER A 228 -16.45 -16.45 -30.07
C SER A 228 -16.32 -17.01 -31.50
N VAL A 229 -16.30 -16.12 -32.50
CA VAL A 229 -16.08 -16.52 -33.90
C VAL A 229 -14.57 -16.62 -34.15
N CYS A 230 -14.13 -17.77 -34.64
CA CYS A 230 -12.71 -17.98 -34.91
C CYS A 230 -12.22 -17.19 -36.11
N GLN A 231 -11.13 -16.45 -35.93
CA GLN A 231 -10.54 -15.68 -37.03
C GLN A 231 -9.94 -16.58 -38.13
N SER A 232 -9.48 -17.79 -37.79
CA SER A 232 -8.86 -18.74 -38.72
C SER A 232 -9.89 -19.57 -39.49
N CYS A 233 -10.84 -20.24 -38.81
CA CYS A 233 -11.83 -21.08 -39.49
C CYS A 233 -13.17 -20.39 -39.77
N LYS A 234 -13.36 -19.13 -39.31
CA LYS A 234 -14.58 -18.32 -39.46
C LYS A 234 -15.86 -18.96 -38.90
N GLN A 235 -15.75 -20.04 -38.12
CA GLN A 235 -16.86 -20.71 -37.48
C GLN A 235 -16.99 -20.27 -36.01
N PRO A 236 -18.21 -20.30 -35.44
CA PRO A 236 -18.40 -20.22 -33.99
C PRO A 236 -17.66 -21.38 -33.33
N ALA A 237 -16.72 -21.08 -32.44
CA ALA A 237 -15.92 -22.08 -31.75
C ALA A 237 -15.84 -21.77 -30.25
N THR A 238 -15.51 -22.79 -29.46
CA THR A 238 -15.10 -22.60 -28.07
C THR A 238 -13.59 -22.46 -28.04
N PHE A 239 -13.10 -21.47 -27.33
CA PHE A 239 -11.68 -21.23 -27.13
C PHE A 239 -11.29 -21.63 -25.73
N HIS A 240 -10.24 -22.43 -25.63
CA HIS A 240 -9.61 -22.81 -24.38
C HIS A 240 -8.41 -21.90 -24.17
N THR A 241 -8.38 -21.18 -23.06
CA THR A 241 -7.26 -20.32 -22.67
C THR A 241 -6.59 -20.94 -21.46
N GLN A 242 -5.30 -21.22 -21.57
CA GLN A 242 -4.45 -21.71 -20.50
C GLN A 242 -3.32 -20.71 -20.27
N ARG A 243 -3.07 -20.37 -19.01
CA ARG A 243 -1.94 -19.51 -18.64
C ARG A 243 -0.80 -20.40 -18.15
N ILE A 244 0.37 -20.26 -18.76
CA ILE A 244 1.57 -21.00 -18.38
C ILE A 244 2.51 -20.05 -17.65
N VAL A 245 2.92 -20.45 -16.45
CA VAL A 245 3.86 -19.71 -15.60
C VAL A 245 5.01 -20.64 -15.26
N PRO A 246 6.23 -20.40 -15.77
CA PRO A 246 7.44 -21.08 -15.30
C PRO A 246 7.71 -20.80 -13.82
N GLY A 247 8.34 -21.72 -13.10
CA GLY A 247 8.72 -21.54 -11.70
C GLY A 247 9.74 -20.42 -11.48
N THR A 248 10.55 -20.11 -12.49
CA THR A 248 11.44 -18.94 -12.50
C THR A 248 10.68 -17.62 -12.63
N ALA A 249 9.47 -17.64 -13.22
CA ALA A 249 8.60 -16.47 -13.35
C ALA A 249 7.65 -16.28 -12.15
N LEU A 250 7.66 -17.20 -11.18
CA LEU A 250 6.96 -17.02 -9.91
C LEU A 250 7.72 -16.01 -9.03
N PRO A 251 7.05 -14.94 -8.58
CA PRO A 251 7.71 -13.78 -7.99
C PRO A 251 8.25 -14.06 -6.59
N PRO A 252 9.33 -13.38 -6.16
CA PRO A 252 9.79 -13.36 -4.78
C PRO A 252 8.71 -13.14 -3.73
N VAL A 253 7.72 -12.29 -4.04
CA VAL A 253 6.54 -12.02 -3.21
C VAL A 253 5.29 -12.25 -4.04
N LEU A 254 4.44 -13.18 -3.60
CA LEU A 254 3.17 -13.49 -4.24
C LEU A 254 2.03 -12.77 -3.53
N ALA A 255 1.39 -11.82 -4.22
CA ALA A 255 0.18 -11.15 -3.75
C ALA A 255 -1.08 -11.87 -4.26
N VAL A 256 -1.94 -12.26 -3.33
CA VAL A 256 -3.15 -13.03 -3.61
C VAL A 256 -4.37 -12.33 -3.04
N ASN A 257 -5.32 -12.01 -3.90
CA ASN A 257 -6.67 -11.64 -3.51
C ASN A 257 -7.51 -12.90 -3.32
N THR A 258 -8.19 -13.02 -2.19
CA THR A 258 -8.93 -14.25 -1.88
C THR A 258 -10.23 -14.38 -2.67
N ALA A 259 -10.77 -13.29 -3.21
CA ALA A 259 -11.95 -13.25 -4.08
C ALA A 259 -13.13 -14.09 -3.57
N ILE A 260 -13.39 -14.06 -2.26
CA ILE A 260 -14.50 -14.78 -1.62
C ILE A 260 -15.81 -14.02 -1.90
N LEU A 261 -16.39 -14.26 -3.07
CA LEU A 261 -17.59 -13.57 -3.56
C LEU A 261 -18.90 -14.33 -3.29
N THR A 262 -18.82 -15.60 -2.90
CA THR A 262 -19.99 -16.47 -2.66
C THR A 262 -19.89 -17.19 -1.33
N ASP A 263 -21.05 -17.57 -0.78
CA ASP A 263 -21.09 -18.35 0.46
C ASP A 263 -20.40 -19.71 0.32
N ASP A 264 -20.51 -20.35 -0.84
CA ASP A 264 -19.83 -21.61 -1.14
C ASP A 264 -18.31 -21.46 -1.10
N ALA A 265 -17.77 -20.39 -1.69
CA ALA A 265 -16.35 -20.08 -1.60
C ALA A 265 -15.94 -19.87 -0.13
N GLY A 266 -16.74 -19.11 0.62
CA GLY A 266 -16.48 -18.87 2.05
C GLY A 266 -16.57 -20.12 2.91
N ASN A 267 -17.41 -21.09 2.56
CA ASN A 267 -17.58 -22.33 3.32
C ASN A 267 -16.32 -23.19 3.35
N ILE A 268 -15.51 -23.16 2.29
CA ILE A 268 -14.23 -23.86 2.21
C ILE A 268 -13.29 -23.39 3.35
N TRP A 269 -13.24 -22.08 3.59
CA TRP A 269 -12.42 -21.45 4.64
C TRP A 269 -12.93 -21.72 6.06
N ARG A 270 -14.24 -21.93 6.22
CA ARG A 270 -14.92 -22.06 7.52
C ARG A 270 -14.98 -23.49 8.05
N THR A 271 -14.39 -24.45 7.35
CA THR A 271 -14.43 -25.87 7.71
C THR A 271 -13.84 -26.11 9.10
N LYS A 272 -14.59 -26.77 9.99
CA LYS A 272 -14.14 -27.06 11.36
C LYS A 272 -13.12 -28.21 11.38
N GLY A 273 -12.12 -28.09 12.24
CA GLY A 273 -11.17 -29.18 12.56
C GLY A 273 -9.85 -29.15 11.77
N GLN A 274 -9.74 -28.35 10.71
CA GLN A 274 -8.48 -28.10 9.99
C GLN A 274 -8.49 -26.70 9.38
N ASN A 275 -7.37 -25.97 9.51
CA ASN A 275 -7.22 -24.69 8.84
C ASN A 275 -7.02 -24.92 7.34
N PHE A 276 -7.86 -24.28 6.52
CA PHE A 276 -7.71 -24.33 5.06
C PHE A 276 -6.42 -23.64 4.61
N LEU A 277 -6.10 -22.49 5.21
CA LEU A 277 -4.86 -21.75 5.02
C LEU A 277 -3.77 -22.35 5.90
N THR A 278 -2.63 -22.67 5.29
CA THR A 278 -1.42 -23.16 5.96
C THR A 278 -0.34 -22.07 5.99
N PRO A 279 0.59 -22.10 6.97
CA PRO A 279 1.68 -21.12 7.04
C PRO A 279 2.63 -21.23 5.84
N GLU A 280 2.74 -22.43 5.26
CA GLU A 280 3.55 -22.70 4.09
C GLU A 280 2.68 -23.29 2.99
N VAL A 281 3.00 -22.97 1.74
CA VAL A 281 2.28 -23.43 0.56
C VAL A 281 3.26 -23.74 -0.56
N THR A 282 3.13 -24.93 -1.13
CA THR A 282 3.84 -25.30 -2.36
C THR A 282 2.94 -24.94 -3.55
N VAL A 283 3.44 -24.14 -4.48
CA VAL A 283 2.77 -23.78 -5.71
C VAL A 283 3.30 -24.66 -6.84
N THR A 284 2.42 -25.43 -7.48
CA THR A 284 2.78 -26.22 -8.67
C THR A 284 2.53 -25.41 -9.93
N CYS A 285 3.50 -25.36 -10.84
CA CYS A 285 3.48 -24.54 -12.04
C CYS A 285 4.20 -25.22 -13.23
N GLY A 286 4.44 -24.46 -14.31
CA GLY A 286 4.98 -24.97 -15.56
C GLY A 286 3.92 -25.60 -16.48
N ARG A 287 4.30 -25.91 -17.73
CA ARG A 287 3.39 -26.45 -18.76
C ARG A 287 2.82 -27.83 -18.38
N ASP A 288 3.64 -28.64 -17.73
CA ASP A 288 3.29 -30.01 -17.32
C ASP A 288 2.93 -30.13 -15.84
N GLY A 289 2.95 -29.02 -15.08
CA GLY A 289 2.70 -29.03 -13.63
C GLY A 289 3.81 -29.67 -12.78
N ASN A 290 5.00 -29.87 -13.36
CA ASN A 290 6.12 -30.58 -12.72
C ASN A 290 7.06 -29.65 -11.93
N GLU A 291 6.90 -28.33 -12.06
CA GLU A 291 7.68 -27.36 -11.30
C GLU A 291 6.95 -27.03 -10.00
N ALA A 292 7.70 -26.88 -8.91
CA ALA A 292 7.16 -26.56 -7.60
C ALA A 292 8.02 -25.48 -6.93
N VAL A 293 7.35 -24.47 -6.37
CA VAL A 293 8.00 -23.38 -5.62
C VAL A 293 7.33 -23.25 -4.26
N ASP A 294 8.14 -23.21 -3.21
CA ASP A 294 7.67 -23.13 -1.83
C ASP A 294 7.60 -21.68 -1.35
N TYR A 295 6.47 -21.35 -0.74
CA TYR A 295 6.14 -20.04 -0.22
C TYR A 295 5.78 -20.13 1.27
N GLU A 296 6.08 -19.08 2.02
CA GLU A 296 5.66 -18.87 3.40
C GLU A 296 4.73 -17.64 3.47
N LEU A 297 3.63 -17.75 4.22
CA LEU A 297 2.71 -16.64 4.46
C LEU A 297 3.35 -15.61 5.39
N ARG A 298 3.50 -14.38 4.89
CA ARG A 298 4.12 -13.27 5.65
C ARG A 298 3.07 -12.37 6.29
N SER A 299 2.03 -12.00 5.56
CA SER A 299 0.98 -11.13 6.08
C SER A 299 -0.35 -11.32 5.34
N MET A 300 -1.42 -10.85 5.96
CA MET A 300 -2.76 -10.88 5.38
C MET A 300 -3.63 -9.73 5.88
N VAL A 301 -4.53 -9.27 5.01
CA VAL A 301 -5.64 -8.39 5.36
C VAL A 301 -6.89 -9.24 5.54
N VAL A 302 -7.60 -8.99 6.63
CA VAL A 302 -8.79 -9.74 7.04
C VAL A 302 -9.93 -8.78 7.33
N GLU A 303 -11.09 -9.05 6.76
CA GLU A 303 -12.33 -8.40 7.14
C GLU A 303 -12.92 -9.07 8.39
N VAL A 304 -13.20 -8.25 9.40
CA VAL A 304 -13.88 -8.66 10.62
C VAL A 304 -15.29 -8.08 10.63
N LYS A 305 -16.28 -8.97 10.76
CA LYS A 305 -17.69 -8.67 10.93
C LYS A 305 -18.08 -8.87 12.38
N ASN A 306 -18.84 -7.94 12.92
CA ASN A 306 -19.40 -8.01 14.26
C ASN A 306 -20.90 -7.73 14.19
N GLU A 307 -21.69 -8.30 15.10
CA GLU A 307 -23.12 -8.04 15.21
C GLU A 307 -23.42 -6.58 15.60
N THR A 308 -22.48 -5.94 16.30
CA THR A 308 -22.69 -4.63 16.94
C THR A 308 -22.06 -3.45 16.18
N HIS A 309 -21.04 -3.69 15.35
CA HIS A 309 -20.25 -2.66 14.68
C HIS A 309 -20.16 -2.95 13.18
N ALA A 310 -19.99 -1.90 12.38
CA ALA A 310 -19.73 -2.06 10.94
C ALA A 310 -18.48 -2.94 10.71
N PRO A 311 -18.47 -3.73 9.62
CA PRO A 311 -17.28 -4.46 9.22
C PRO A 311 -16.07 -3.52 9.07
N HIS A 312 -14.90 -4.00 9.48
CA HIS A 312 -13.64 -3.27 9.35
C HIS A 312 -12.52 -4.25 8.98
N LEU A 313 -11.39 -3.69 8.56
CA LEU A 313 -10.23 -4.44 8.11
C LEU A 313 -9.17 -4.45 9.20
N VAL A 314 -8.51 -5.58 9.38
CA VAL A 314 -7.36 -5.76 10.27
C VAL A 314 -6.24 -6.48 9.52
N THR A 315 -5.02 -6.36 10.03
CA THR A 315 -3.85 -7.07 9.49
C THR A 315 -3.43 -8.15 10.45
N LEU A 316 -3.08 -9.32 9.93
CA LEU A 316 -2.28 -10.32 10.63
C LEU A 316 -0.94 -10.43 9.92
N ALA A 317 0.16 -10.26 10.64
CA ALA A 317 1.51 -10.35 10.08
C ALA A 317 2.39 -11.26 10.92
N LYS A 318 3.20 -12.08 10.25
CA LYS A 318 4.23 -12.94 10.84
C LYS A 318 5.56 -12.20 10.80
N ILE A 319 5.97 -11.67 11.93
CA ILE A 319 7.25 -10.98 12.08
C ILE A 319 8.31 -12.04 12.35
N PRO A 320 9.42 -12.07 11.59
CA PRO A 320 10.52 -12.99 11.85
C PRO A 320 10.97 -12.92 13.31
N GLU A 321 11.22 -14.07 13.92
CA GLU A 321 11.64 -14.24 15.33
C GLU A 321 10.58 -13.89 16.40
N ASP A 322 9.70 -12.91 16.14
CA ASP A 322 8.71 -12.42 17.10
C ASP A 322 7.33 -13.10 16.99
N GLY A 323 7.03 -13.75 15.87
CA GLY A 323 5.79 -14.49 15.67
C GLY A 323 4.65 -13.66 15.08
N TRP A 324 3.40 -14.03 15.38
CA TRP A 324 2.23 -13.42 14.76
C TRP A 324 1.69 -12.23 15.55
N TYR A 325 1.35 -11.16 14.84
CA TYR A 325 0.76 -9.95 15.40
C TYR A 325 -0.51 -9.57 14.65
N LEU A 326 -1.49 -9.07 15.41
CA LEU A 326 -2.70 -8.43 14.92
C LEU A 326 -2.52 -6.91 14.99
N PHE A 327 -2.71 -6.25 13.85
CA PHE A 327 -2.81 -4.79 13.74
C PHE A 327 -4.24 -4.42 13.42
N ASN A 328 -4.93 -3.89 14.42
CA ASN A 328 -6.26 -3.31 14.30
C ASN A 328 -6.10 -1.81 14.51
N ASP A 329 -5.70 -1.13 13.42
CA ASP A 329 -5.32 0.27 13.43
C ASP A 329 -4.19 0.57 14.43
N PHE A 330 -4.44 1.37 15.47
CA PHE A 330 -3.45 1.71 16.50
C PHE A 330 -3.33 0.64 17.59
N VAL A 331 -4.21 -0.36 17.60
CA VAL A 331 -4.17 -1.49 18.53
C VAL A 331 -3.29 -2.58 17.95
N VAL A 332 -2.18 -2.88 18.61
CA VAL A 332 -1.23 -3.91 18.17
C VAL A 332 -1.01 -4.94 19.27
N GLN A 333 -1.21 -6.21 18.93
CA GLN A 333 -1.20 -7.31 19.90
C GLN A 333 -0.63 -8.59 19.29
N SER A 334 0.18 -9.32 20.06
CA SER A 334 0.65 -10.65 19.68
C SER A 334 -0.51 -11.66 19.68
N VAL A 335 -0.55 -12.55 18.70
CA VAL A 335 -1.53 -13.64 18.59
C VAL A 335 -0.82 -14.95 18.29
N THR A 336 -1.48 -16.08 18.57
CA THR A 336 -0.92 -17.40 18.22
C THR A 336 -1.09 -17.67 16.72
N GLU A 337 -0.19 -18.47 16.13
CA GLU A 337 -0.34 -18.90 14.73
C GLU A 337 -1.69 -19.61 14.48
N SER A 338 -2.11 -20.46 15.41
CA SER A 338 -3.40 -21.15 15.31
C SER A 338 -4.59 -20.18 15.26
N GLU A 339 -4.52 -19.05 15.96
CA GLU A 339 -5.56 -18.02 15.94
C GLU A 339 -5.48 -17.16 14.67
N ALA A 340 -4.26 -16.82 14.23
CA ALA A 340 -4.03 -16.07 13.01
C ALA A 340 -4.58 -16.81 11.77
N LEU A 341 -4.33 -18.13 11.68
CA LEU A 341 -4.72 -18.97 10.55
C LEU A 341 -6.13 -19.57 10.64
N SER A 342 -6.83 -19.40 11.77
CA SER A 342 -8.19 -19.91 11.95
C SER A 342 -9.22 -18.97 11.33
N PHE A 343 -10.08 -19.52 10.47
CA PHE A 343 -11.24 -18.85 9.86
C PHE A 343 -12.55 -19.55 10.20
N VAL A 344 -12.62 -20.16 11.39
CA VAL A 344 -13.82 -20.84 11.85
C VAL A 344 -14.94 -19.82 12.12
N GLY A 345 -15.92 -19.74 11.22
CA GLY A 345 -17.11 -18.88 11.32
C GLY A 345 -17.16 -17.75 10.30
N ALA A 346 -18.30 -17.08 10.18
CA ALA A 346 -18.53 -16.03 9.17
C ALA A 346 -18.05 -14.62 9.60
N TRP A 347 -17.55 -14.49 10.83
CA TRP A 347 -17.12 -13.21 11.40
C TRP A 347 -15.73 -12.77 10.93
N LYS A 348 -14.91 -13.68 10.38
CA LYS A 348 -13.55 -13.44 9.93
C LYS A 348 -13.40 -13.94 8.49
N THR A 349 -13.08 -13.06 7.56
CA THR A 349 -12.92 -13.39 6.14
C THR A 349 -11.60 -12.83 5.62
N PRO A 350 -10.68 -13.66 5.10
CA PRO A 350 -9.43 -13.14 4.54
C PRO A 350 -9.73 -12.43 3.21
N CYS A 351 -9.03 -11.33 2.93
CA CYS A 351 -9.22 -10.51 1.75
C CYS A 351 -7.97 -10.51 0.85
N VAL A 352 -6.80 -10.27 1.46
CA VAL A 352 -5.51 -10.20 0.75
C VAL A 352 -4.49 -11.03 1.52
N LEU A 353 -3.64 -11.77 0.81
CA LEU A 353 -2.55 -12.57 1.36
C LEU A 353 -1.25 -12.20 0.66
N TYR A 354 -0.16 -12.06 1.41
CA TYR A 354 1.19 -11.92 0.88
C TYR A 354 2.05 -13.09 1.32
N PHE A 355 2.62 -13.79 0.34
CA PHE A 355 3.55 -14.88 0.57
C PHE A 355 4.95 -14.49 0.09
N GLU A 356 5.98 -14.98 0.75
CA GLU A 356 7.38 -14.84 0.34
C GLU A 356 7.94 -16.21 -0.07
N ARG A 357 8.71 -16.27 -1.16
CA ARG A 357 9.41 -17.51 -1.52
C ARG A 357 10.42 -17.86 -0.44
N LYS A 358 10.56 -19.15 -0.13
CA LYS A 358 11.53 -19.64 0.86
C LYS A 358 12.99 -19.47 0.44
N ASP A 359 13.24 -19.37 -0.87
CA ASP A 359 14.59 -19.20 -1.42
C ASP A 359 15.02 -17.74 -1.57
N ASN A 360 14.20 -16.78 -1.14
CA ASN A 360 14.46 -15.33 -1.26
C ASN A 360 15.82 -14.89 -0.70
N GLU A 361 16.29 -15.45 0.41
CA GLU A 361 17.60 -15.11 0.99
C GLU A 361 18.76 -15.42 0.01
N SER A 362 18.60 -16.48 -0.78
CA SER A 362 19.60 -16.88 -1.77
C SER A 362 19.44 -16.14 -3.10
N THR A 363 18.22 -15.75 -3.47
CA THR A 363 17.90 -15.20 -4.80
C THR A 363 17.83 -13.68 -4.84
N LEU A 364 17.50 -13.00 -3.74
CA LEU A 364 17.40 -11.54 -3.69
C LEU A 364 18.71 -10.88 -3.27
N ASP A 365 18.99 -9.72 -3.85
CA ASP A 365 20.07 -8.83 -3.48
C ASP A 365 19.57 -7.37 -3.44
N PHE A 366 19.60 -6.78 -2.25
CA PHE A 366 19.22 -5.38 -2.03
C PHE A 366 20.43 -4.45 -1.91
N SER A 367 21.66 -4.94 -2.09
CA SER A 367 22.88 -4.13 -1.97
C SER A 367 22.98 -3.04 -3.04
N THR A 368 22.34 -3.27 -4.18
CA THR A 368 22.26 -2.34 -5.33
C THR A 368 21.25 -1.22 -5.12
N LEU A 369 20.34 -1.35 -4.17
CA LEU A 369 19.34 -0.32 -3.88
C LEU A 369 20.01 0.88 -3.17
N PRO A 370 19.78 2.11 -3.64
CA PRO A 370 20.16 3.29 -2.87
C PRO A 370 19.35 3.29 -1.57
N MET A 371 20.04 3.34 -0.44
CA MET A 371 19.44 3.36 0.90
C MET A 371 19.89 4.56 1.72
N LYS A 372 20.78 5.38 1.16
CA LYS A 372 21.30 6.58 1.78
C LYS A 372 20.83 7.78 0.97
N MET A 373 20.08 8.65 1.62
CA MET A 373 19.66 9.92 1.04
C MET A 373 20.88 10.80 0.78
N ASP A 374 20.88 11.49 -0.36
CA ASP A 374 21.88 12.52 -0.65
C ASP A 374 21.56 13.79 0.15
N PRO A 375 22.39 14.18 1.14
CA PRO A 375 22.14 15.37 1.93
C PRO A 375 22.28 16.67 1.12
N ALA A 376 22.84 16.61 -0.09
CA ALA A 376 22.97 17.78 -0.97
C ALA A 376 21.63 18.42 -1.36
N ILE A 377 20.50 17.72 -1.16
CA ILE A 377 19.17 18.31 -1.33
C ILE A 377 18.98 19.58 -0.47
N LEU A 378 19.62 19.65 0.71
CA LEU A 378 19.56 20.82 1.60
C LEU A 378 20.42 22.00 1.13
N CYS A 379 21.29 21.77 0.13
CA CYS A 379 22.13 22.79 -0.48
C CYS A 379 21.49 23.39 -1.75
N ASN A 380 20.40 22.79 -2.23
CA ASN A 380 19.74 23.18 -3.46
C ASN A 380 18.60 24.18 -3.20
N ILE A 381 18.26 24.96 -4.22
CA ILE A 381 17.04 25.77 -4.25
C ILE A 381 16.11 25.13 -5.27
N ASP A 382 15.34 24.15 -4.83
CA ASP A 382 14.33 23.49 -5.64
C ASP A 382 13.00 24.21 -5.46
N ASN A 383 12.48 24.82 -6.53
CA ASN A 383 11.26 25.62 -6.45
C ASN A 383 10.41 25.45 -7.71
N ILE A 384 9.12 25.15 -7.51
CA ILE A 384 8.16 24.92 -8.59
C ILE A 384 7.53 26.22 -9.14
N SER A 385 7.74 27.36 -8.49
CA SER A 385 7.21 28.66 -8.91
C SER A 385 7.99 29.22 -10.10
N TRP A 386 7.29 29.39 -11.22
CA TRP A 386 7.89 29.90 -12.46
C TRP A 386 8.36 31.36 -12.35
N ARG A 387 7.87 32.09 -11.35
CA ARG A 387 8.24 33.50 -11.08
C ARG A 387 9.21 33.63 -9.91
N MET A 388 9.85 32.54 -9.48
CA MET A 388 10.83 32.60 -8.40
C MET A 388 11.94 33.57 -8.76
N ASN A 389 12.11 34.59 -7.92
CA ASN A 389 13.17 35.57 -8.06
C ASN A 389 14.21 35.31 -6.97
N LYS A 390 15.38 34.82 -7.37
CA LYS A 390 16.47 34.50 -6.44
C LYS A 390 16.91 35.68 -5.58
N SER A 391 16.75 36.93 -6.06
CA SER A 391 17.10 38.11 -5.25
C SER A 391 16.10 38.43 -4.14
N LYS A 392 14.96 37.72 -4.09
CA LYS A 392 13.94 37.84 -3.06
C LYS A 392 13.87 36.60 -2.15
N LEU A 393 14.80 35.66 -2.29
CA LEU A 393 14.93 34.56 -1.33
C LEU A 393 15.25 35.15 0.04
N VAL A 394 14.43 34.78 1.02
CA VAL A 394 14.57 35.25 2.40
C VAL A 394 15.53 34.34 3.19
N HIS A 395 15.74 33.11 2.72
CA HIS A 395 16.62 32.11 3.33
C HIS A 395 17.87 31.84 2.48
N GLU A 396 18.91 31.31 3.11
CA GLU A 396 20.17 30.91 2.48
C GLU A 396 20.35 29.38 2.65
N PRO A 397 20.32 28.58 1.56
CA PRO A 397 20.54 27.14 1.62
C PRO A 397 21.83 26.77 2.34
N LEU A 398 21.93 25.51 2.79
CA LEU A 398 23.16 25.05 3.43
C LEU A 398 24.30 24.97 2.42
N THR A 399 25.52 25.17 2.91
CA THR A 399 26.72 24.74 2.20
C THR A 399 27.06 23.30 2.57
N VAL A 400 27.93 22.65 1.80
CA VAL A 400 28.34 21.25 2.08
C VAL A 400 29.02 21.14 3.45
N GLU A 401 29.72 22.20 3.87
CA GLU A 401 30.40 22.31 5.15
C GLU A 401 29.42 22.53 6.33
N GLU A 402 28.21 23.02 6.05
CA GLU A 402 27.15 23.29 7.04
C GLU A 402 26.14 22.14 7.19
N LEU A 403 26.31 21.04 6.44
CA LEU A 403 25.38 19.93 6.49
C LEU A 403 25.25 19.37 7.93
N PRO A 404 24.01 19.16 8.42
CA PRO A 404 23.78 18.77 9.80
C PRO A 404 24.36 17.37 10.09
N THR A 405 24.88 17.21 11.30
CA THR A 405 25.39 15.94 11.83
C THR A 405 24.58 15.51 13.05
N PRO A 406 24.68 14.25 13.50
CA PRO A 406 24.00 13.82 14.72
C PRO A 406 24.35 14.72 15.91
N GLY A 407 23.34 15.39 16.47
CA GLY A 407 23.49 16.35 17.57
C GLY A 407 23.42 17.83 17.14
N THR A 408 23.43 18.15 15.84
CA THR A 408 23.17 19.51 15.36
C THR A 408 21.76 19.96 15.75
N LEU A 409 21.65 21.13 16.38
CA LEU A 409 20.37 21.73 16.75
C LEU A 409 19.90 22.68 15.64
N VAL A 410 18.61 22.63 15.34
CA VAL A 410 17.92 23.56 14.43
C VAL A 410 16.60 23.95 15.05
N ALA A 411 16.15 25.17 14.80
CA ALA A 411 14.78 25.57 15.14
C ALA A 411 13.89 25.32 13.94
N ILE A 412 12.73 24.69 14.16
CA ILE A 412 11.72 24.42 13.15
C ILE A 412 10.39 25.01 13.59
N ASP A 413 9.71 25.66 12.66
CA ASP A 413 8.35 26.15 12.83
C ASP A 413 7.54 25.89 11.56
N ALA A 414 6.25 25.61 11.72
CA ALA A 414 5.39 25.18 10.63
C ALA A 414 3.99 25.79 10.78
N GLU A 415 3.49 26.34 9.67
CA GLU A 415 2.19 26.98 9.61
C GLU A 415 1.22 26.15 8.79
N PHE A 416 -0.04 26.14 9.25
CA PHE A 416 -1.09 25.30 8.69
C PHE A 416 -2.31 26.12 8.27
N VAL A 417 -2.98 25.64 7.22
CA VAL A 417 -4.27 26.15 6.76
C VAL A 417 -5.35 25.08 6.93
N SER A 418 -6.61 25.49 7.10
CA SER A 418 -7.74 24.59 7.26
C SER A 418 -8.36 24.25 5.90
N LEU A 419 -8.34 22.96 5.56
CA LEU A 419 -9.10 22.40 4.43
C LEU A 419 -10.54 22.07 4.83
N GLN A 420 -10.79 21.79 6.11
CA GLN A 420 -12.12 21.51 6.63
C GLN A 420 -12.22 21.94 8.10
N LYS A 421 -13.34 22.58 8.46
CA LYS A 421 -13.64 22.95 9.84
C LYS A 421 -14.19 21.76 10.63
N GLU A 422 -13.94 21.76 11.92
CA GLU A 422 -14.45 20.75 12.85
C GLU A 422 -15.98 20.79 12.91
N GLU A 423 -16.61 19.62 12.82
CA GLU A 423 -18.06 19.45 12.96
C GLU A 423 -18.35 18.83 14.33
N ASN A 424 -19.22 19.49 15.10
CA ASN A 424 -19.58 19.10 16.46
C ASN A 424 -21.08 18.79 16.56
N GLU A 425 -21.42 17.66 17.18
CA GLU A 425 -22.76 17.36 17.66
C GLU A 425 -22.90 17.94 19.07
N MET A 426 -23.88 18.82 19.27
CA MET A 426 -24.23 19.30 20.60
C MET A 426 -25.40 18.49 21.11
N ARG A 427 -25.15 17.63 22.12
CA ARG A 427 -26.20 16.82 22.74
C ARG A 427 -27.06 17.68 23.66
N SER A 428 -28.27 17.21 23.93
CA SER A 428 -29.25 17.89 24.81
C SER A 428 -28.77 18.04 26.26
N ASP A 429 -27.75 17.28 26.68
CA ASP A 429 -27.08 17.39 27.97
C ASP A 429 -25.96 18.45 28.01
N GLY A 430 -25.74 19.18 26.91
CA GLY A 430 -24.69 20.19 26.78
C GLY A 430 -23.30 19.62 26.46
N THR A 431 -23.17 18.30 26.32
CA THR A 431 -21.90 17.68 25.90
C THR A 431 -21.68 17.90 24.39
N LYS A 432 -20.45 18.31 24.04
CA LYS A 432 -20.00 18.41 22.66
C LYS A 432 -19.34 17.09 22.28
N LYS A 433 -19.83 16.46 21.22
CA LYS A 433 -19.18 15.31 20.59
C LYS A 433 -18.64 15.76 19.25
N VAL A 434 -17.32 15.72 19.09
CA VAL A 434 -16.68 15.95 17.79
C VAL A 434 -17.13 14.83 16.84
N ILE A 435 -17.85 15.19 15.78
CA ILE A 435 -18.27 14.24 14.73
C ILE A 435 -17.12 14.06 13.74
N ARG A 436 -16.52 15.18 13.31
CA ARG A 436 -15.41 15.20 12.37
C ARG A 436 -14.37 16.22 12.83
N PRO A 437 -13.11 15.82 13.04
CA PRO A 437 -12.05 16.75 13.43
C PRO A 437 -11.76 17.75 12.30
N SER A 438 -11.12 18.87 12.65
CA SER A 438 -10.60 19.81 11.65
C SER A 438 -9.52 19.12 10.80
N GLN A 439 -9.51 19.41 9.50
CA GLN A 439 -8.43 18.95 8.62
C GLN A 439 -7.51 20.12 8.31
N LEU A 440 -6.27 19.99 8.76
CA LEU A 440 -5.20 20.94 8.48
C LEU A 440 -4.30 20.44 7.34
N CYS A 441 -3.73 21.39 6.61
CA CYS A 441 -2.72 21.17 5.59
C CYS A 441 -1.53 22.08 5.86
N LEU A 442 -0.32 21.54 5.73
CA LEU A 442 0.91 22.30 5.87
C LEU A 442 0.97 23.35 4.77
N ALA A 443 1.26 24.60 5.13
CA ALA A 443 1.25 25.74 4.22
C ALA A 443 2.59 26.49 4.18
N ARG A 444 3.38 26.45 5.25
CA ARG A 444 4.74 26.98 5.27
C ARG A 444 5.60 26.21 6.28
N VAL A 445 6.87 26.04 5.96
CA VAL A 445 7.88 25.52 6.91
C VAL A 445 9.07 26.46 6.92
N SER A 446 9.54 26.78 8.12
CA SER A 446 10.74 27.57 8.34
C SER A 446 11.70 26.80 9.23
N VAL A 447 12.95 26.67 8.79
CA VAL A 447 14.02 26.00 9.53
C VAL A 447 15.24 26.92 9.61
N LEU A 448 15.70 27.14 10.84
CA LEU A 448 16.73 28.11 11.19
C LEU A 448 17.96 27.40 11.76
N ARG A 449 19.13 27.91 11.41
CA ARG A 449 20.41 27.60 12.05
C ARG A 449 20.44 28.15 13.48
N GLU A 450 21.44 27.74 14.27
CA GLU A 450 21.66 28.29 15.62
C GLU A 450 21.92 29.80 15.64
N ASP A 451 22.46 30.36 14.55
CA ASP A 451 22.68 31.82 14.41
C ASP A 451 21.40 32.60 14.05
N GLY A 452 20.26 31.90 13.94
CA GLY A 452 18.96 32.48 13.61
C GLY A 452 18.74 32.74 12.12
N LYS A 453 19.65 32.33 11.23
CA LYS A 453 19.44 32.43 9.78
C LYS A 453 18.68 31.24 9.24
N ALA A 454 17.66 31.51 8.43
CA ALA A 454 16.88 30.46 7.78
C ALA A 454 17.69 29.78 6.68
N PHE A 455 17.62 28.45 6.62
CA PHE A 455 18.07 27.67 5.46
C PHE A 455 16.93 27.00 4.72
N ILE A 456 15.75 26.92 5.35
CA ILE A 456 14.48 26.58 4.72
C ILE A 456 13.49 27.66 5.14
N ASP A 457 12.79 28.26 4.18
CA ASP A 457 11.63 29.11 4.43
C ASP A 457 10.71 29.04 3.23
N ASP A 458 9.94 27.94 3.18
CA ASP A 458 9.22 27.53 1.99
C ASP A 458 7.71 27.50 2.22
N TYR A 459 7.00 28.05 1.25
CA TYR A 459 5.56 27.91 1.16
C TYR A 459 5.22 26.62 0.43
N ILE A 460 4.28 25.86 1.00
CA ILE A 460 3.86 24.58 0.46
C ILE A 460 2.70 24.82 -0.50
N HIS A 461 2.89 24.41 -1.75
CA HIS A 461 1.82 24.41 -2.73
C HIS A 461 0.78 23.35 -2.38
N THR A 462 -0.50 23.74 -2.44
CA THR A 462 -1.62 22.79 -2.36
C THR A 462 -2.59 23.03 -3.50
N SER A 463 -3.09 21.93 -4.08
CA SER A 463 -4.18 21.92 -5.05
C SER A 463 -5.56 21.85 -4.39
N ASP A 464 -5.60 21.57 -3.09
CA ASP A 464 -6.84 21.37 -2.35
C ASP A 464 -7.51 22.72 -2.04
N THR A 465 -8.84 22.73 -1.99
CA THR A 465 -9.59 23.96 -1.65
C THR A 465 -9.40 24.29 -0.18
N ILE A 466 -8.77 25.43 0.10
CA ILE A 466 -8.60 25.95 1.46
C ILE A 466 -9.89 26.64 1.89
N VAL A 467 -10.47 26.17 2.99
CA VAL A 467 -11.69 26.74 3.60
C VAL A 467 -11.36 27.95 4.47
N ASP A 468 -10.26 27.89 5.21
CA ASP A 468 -9.82 28.96 6.09
C ASP A 468 -8.29 29.00 6.14
N TYR A 469 -7.70 30.15 5.81
CA TYR A 469 -6.24 30.32 5.87
C TYR A 469 -5.74 30.50 7.29
N LEU A 470 -6.63 30.75 8.26
CA LEU A 470 -6.28 31.04 9.64
C LEU A 470 -5.28 32.20 9.75
N THR A 471 -5.36 33.19 8.86
CA THR A 471 -4.31 34.21 8.65
C THR A 471 -3.93 35.00 9.91
N GLU A 472 -4.86 35.17 10.86
CA GLU A 472 -4.56 35.80 12.16
C GLU A 472 -3.54 35.00 12.99
N PHE A 473 -3.52 33.68 12.82
CA PHE A 473 -2.60 32.76 13.49
C PHE A 473 -1.42 32.38 12.59
N SER A 474 -1.69 32.04 11.32
CA SER A 474 -0.71 31.47 10.40
C SER A 474 0.09 32.51 9.60
N GLY A 475 -0.43 33.74 9.50
CA GLY A 475 0.11 34.77 8.62
C GLY A 475 0.04 34.45 7.11
N ILE A 476 -0.58 33.33 6.70
CA ILE A 476 -0.61 32.88 5.29
C ILE A 476 -1.67 33.65 4.50
N LYS A 477 -1.29 34.08 3.29
CA LYS A 477 -2.18 34.67 2.29
C LYS A 477 -2.40 33.73 1.11
N ARG A 478 -3.55 33.88 0.45
CA ARG A 478 -3.98 33.06 -0.69
C ARG A 478 -2.94 32.97 -1.80
N GLU A 479 -2.33 34.09 -2.19
CA GLU A 479 -1.32 34.14 -3.25
C GLU A 479 -0.06 33.31 -2.99
N GLN A 480 0.16 32.86 -1.75
CA GLN A 480 1.38 32.15 -1.35
C GLN A 480 1.26 30.63 -1.47
N THR A 481 0.05 30.08 -1.57
CA THR A 481 -0.20 28.62 -1.63
C THR A 481 -0.73 28.14 -2.99
N THR A 482 -1.10 29.06 -3.89
CA THR A 482 -1.65 28.77 -5.23
C THR A 482 -0.61 28.97 -6.34
N ARG A 483 -0.72 28.25 -7.47
CA ARG A 483 0.12 28.53 -8.65
C ARG A 483 -0.22 29.93 -9.17
N ALA A 484 0.78 30.70 -9.60
CA ALA A 484 0.65 32.09 -10.02
C ALA A 484 -0.27 32.35 -11.24
N ASN A 485 -0.94 31.32 -11.79
CA ASN A 485 -1.90 31.41 -12.90
C ASN A 485 -3.37 31.19 -12.46
N ASP A 486 -3.65 30.94 -11.19
CA ASP A 486 -5.03 30.90 -10.69
C ASP A 486 -5.56 32.33 -10.42
N GLY A 487 -5.71 33.11 -11.50
CA GLY A 487 -6.53 34.33 -11.52
C GLY A 487 -5.83 35.64 -11.19
N LEU A 488 -5.21 36.24 -12.21
CA LEU A 488 -5.25 37.69 -12.45
C LEU A 488 -5.43 37.88 -13.96
N ASP A 489 -6.68 37.80 -14.41
CA ASP A 489 -7.19 38.59 -15.54
C ASP A 489 -7.82 39.88 -14.97
#